data_AF-A0A1G7EPQ2-F1
#
_entry.id   AF-A0A1G7EPQ2-F1
#
_cell.length_a   1.000
_cell.length_b   1.000
_cell.length_c   1.000
_cell.angle_alpha   90.00
_cell.angle_beta   90.00
_cell.angle_gamma   90.00
#
_symmetry.space_group_name_H-M   'P 1'
#
loop_
_entity.id
_entity.type
_entity.pdbx_description
1 polymer ?
#
loop_
_entity_poly.entity_id
_entity_poly.type
_entity_poly.pdbx_seq_one_letter_code
_entity_poly.pdbx_strand_id
1 'polypeptide(L)'
;MSLPPDQIPPAKPKITPEERRRRTADRLTMIRLKMAIGRELDERGITRPAEIGAALGMPPAEAARLLTGHQWREGAVERLEAAAARLGLQVPEAASED
;
A
#
# COMPACT_ATOMS: atom_id res chain seq x y z
N MET A 1 19.48 -41.59 31.68
CA MET A 1 18.32 -41.37 30.80
C MET A 1 18.43 -39.98 30.22
N SER A 2 18.97 -39.87 29.01
CA SER A 2 19.26 -38.58 28.34
C SER A 2 18.06 -38.14 27.51
N LEU A 3 17.64 -36.88 27.65
CA LEU A 3 16.59 -36.27 26.83
C LEU A 3 17.15 -35.93 25.42
N PRO A 4 16.39 -36.14 24.32
CA PRO A 4 16.86 -35.80 22.99
C PRO A 4 16.86 -34.27 22.78
N PRO A 5 17.95 -33.68 22.28
CA PRO A 5 18.03 -32.26 21.97
C PRO A 5 17.55 -32.01 20.54
N ASP A 6 16.23 -32.01 20.32
CA ASP A 6 15.69 -31.78 18.97
C ASP A 6 14.49 -30.82 18.94
N GLN A 7 14.61 -29.72 19.69
CA GLN A 7 13.77 -28.54 19.49
C GLN A 7 14.65 -27.39 19.02
N ILE A 8 15.06 -27.44 17.74
CA ILE A 8 15.56 -26.26 17.06
C ILE A 8 14.38 -25.26 17.04
N PRO A 9 14.46 -24.12 17.73
CA PRO A 9 13.40 -23.12 17.63
C PRO A 9 13.31 -22.70 16.17
N PRO A 10 12.10 -22.55 15.59
CA PRO A 10 11.95 -22.15 14.20
C PRO A 10 12.72 -20.85 14.01
N ALA A 11 13.77 -20.90 13.19
CA ALA A 11 14.57 -19.74 12.88
C ALA A 11 13.60 -18.68 12.37
N LYS A 12 13.39 -17.61 13.17
CA LYS A 12 12.58 -16.45 12.76
C LYS A 12 12.97 -16.15 11.31
N PRO A 13 12.02 -16.12 10.35
CA PRO A 13 12.37 -15.78 8.98
C PRO A 13 13.03 -14.41 9.01
N LYS A 14 14.36 -14.40 8.86
CA LYS A 14 15.17 -13.19 8.77
C LYS A 14 14.82 -12.60 7.43
N ILE A 15 13.93 -11.60 7.43
CA ILE A 15 13.69 -10.74 6.27
C ILE A 15 15.06 -10.41 5.67
N THR A 16 15.27 -10.86 4.43
CA THR A 16 16.53 -10.63 3.73
C THR A 16 16.72 -9.12 3.53
N PRO A 17 17.96 -8.64 3.36
CA PRO A 17 18.21 -7.22 3.07
C PRO A 17 17.43 -6.73 1.84
N GLU A 18 17.23 -7.58 0.85
CA GLU A 18 16.46 -7.30 -0.36
C GLU A 18 14.97 -7.14 -0.08
N GLU A 19 14.38 -8.08 0.67
CA GLU A 19 12.98 -8.00 1.09
C GLU A 19 12.72 -6.76 1.96
N ARG A 20 13.69 -6.38 2.81
CA ARG A 20 13.62 -5.12 3.57
C ARG A 20 13.64 -3.90 2.65
N ARG A 21 14.49 -3.89 1.62
CA ARG A 21 14.56 -2.79 0.64
C ARG A 21 13.25 -2.67 -0.13
N ARG A 22 12.70 -3.79 -0.62
CA ARG A 22 11.40 -3.84 -1.31
C ARG A 22 10.29 -3.27 -0.46
N ARG A 23 10.13 -3.73 0.78
CA ARG A 23 9.13 -3.20 1.71
C ARG A 23 9.30 -1.70 2.01
N THR A 24 10.53 -1.22 2.03
CA THR A 24 10.80 0.22 2.25
C THR A 24 10.41 1.05 1.03
N ALA A 25 10.75 0.58 -0.16
CA ALA A 25 10.35 1.21 -1.43
C ALA A 25 8.82 1.24 -1.56
N ASP A 26 8.15 0.10 -1.37
CA ASP A 26 6.70 -0.01 -1.41
C ASP A 26 6.05 0.95 -0.42
N ARG A 27 6.58 1.05 0.80
CA ARG A 27 6.05 1.97 1.81
C ARG A 27 6.16 3.43 1.39
N LEU A 28 7.28 3.83 0.80
CA LEU A 28 7.46 5.18 0.29
C LEU A 28 6.51 5.47 -0.88
N THR A 29 6.35 4.53 -1.80
CA THR A 29 5.41 4.61 -2.92
C THR A 29 3.97 4.77 -2.41
N MET A 30 3.54 3.94 -1.46
CA MET A 30 2.23 4.05 -0.84
C MET A 30 1.98 5.42 -0.19
N ILE A 31 2.96 5.95 0.55
CA ILE A 31 2.84 7.27 1.18
C ILE A 31 2.65 8.35 0.13
N ARG A 32 3.47 8.35 -0.93
CA ARG A 32 3.39 9.33 -2.03
C ARG A 32 2.04 9.25 -2.74
N LEU A 33 1.57 8.04 -3.04
CA LEU A 33 0.27 7.81 -3.67
C LEU A 33 -0.88 8.35 -2.82
N LYS A 34 -0.90 8.04 -1.52
CA LYS A 34 -1.93 8.51 -0.60
C LYS A 34 -1.96 10.03 -0.51
N MET A 35 -0.78 10.67 -0.46
CA MET A 35 -0.69 12.12 -0.45
C MET A 35 -1.20 12.74 -1.76
N ALA A 36 -0.83 12.17 -2.92
CA ALA A 36 -1.29 12.66 -4.21
C ALA A 36 -2.81 12.51 -4.37
N ILE A 37 -3.36 11.34 -4.02
CA ILE A 37 -4.80 11.08 -4.03
C ILE A 37 -5.53 12.02 -3.09
N GLY A 38 -5.07 12.16 -1.84
CA GLY A 38 -5.69 13.05 -0.86
C GLY A 38 -5.71 14.50 -1.34
N ARG A 39 -4.57 14.98 -1.86
CA ARG A 39 -4.46 16.33 -2.43
C ARG A 39 -5.42 16.55 -3.59
N GLU A 40 -5.49 15.61 -4.53
CA GLU A 40 -6.39 15.72 -5.69
C GLU A 40 -7.87 15.71 -5.27
N LEU A 41 -8.23 14.91 -4.26
CA LEU A 41 -9.58 14.91 -3.69
C LEU A 41 -9.89 16.26 -3.05
N ASP A 42 -8.96 16.81 -2.26
CA ASP A 42 -9.11 18.13 -1.64
C ASP A 42 -9.22 19.26 -2.68
N GLU A 43 -8.39 19.23 -3.73
CA GLU A 43 -8.42 20.20 -4.84
C GLU A 43 -9.74 20.15 -5.62
N ARG A 44 -10.37 18.97 -5.73
CA ARG A 44 -11.70 18.78 -6.31
C ARG A 44 -12.84 19.08 -5.32
N GLY A 45 -12.54 19.41 -4.07
CA GLY A 45 -13.53 19.61 -3.00
C GLY A 45 -14.24 18.32 -2.55
N ILE A 46 -13.71 17.15 -2.88
CA ILE A 46 -14.27 15.84 -2.56
C ILE A 46 -13.84 15.45 -1.15
N THR A 47 -14.66 15.76 -0.16
CA THR A 47 -14.35 15.52 1.26
C THR A 47 -15.25 14.48 1.92
N ARG A 48 -16.40 14.15 1.29
CA ARG A 48 -17.36 13.21 1.89
C ARG A 48 -16.98 11.78 1.56
N PRO A 49 -17.05 10.83 2.52
CA PRO A 49 -16.70 9.43 2.28
C PRO A 49 -17.43 8.79 1.09
N ALA A 50 -18.71 9.14 0.88
CA ALA A 50 -19.50 8.66 -0.26
C ALA A 50 -18.95 9.15 -1.61
N GLU A 51 -18.57 10.42 -1.69
CA GLU A 51 -18.03 11.04 -2.90
C GLU A 51 -16.60 10.56 -3.18
N ILE A 52 -15.80 10.36 -2.13
CA ILE A 52 -14.48 9.73 -2.22
C ILE A 52 -14.61 8.31 -2.79
N GLY A 53 -15.52 7.49 -2.25
CA GLY A 53 -15.77 6.14 -2.76
C GLY A 53 -16.15 6.14 -4.24
N ALA A 54 -17.05 7.05 -4.64
CA ALA A 54 -17.45 7.20 -6.04
C ALA A 54 -16.28 7.62 -6.94
N ALA A 55 -15.47 8.59 -6.51
CA ALA A 55 -14.30 9.06 -7.27
C ALA A 55 -13.23 7.97 -7.43
N LEU A 56 -13.08 7.10 -6.44
CA LEU A 56 -12.14 5.98 -6.46
C LEU A 56 -12.72 4.68 -7.05
N GLY A 57 -14.02 4.67 -7.40
CA GLY A 57 -14.71 3.50 -7.96
C GLY A 57 -14.83 2.31 -6.99
N MET A 58 -14.94 2.57 -5.69
CA MET A 58 -15.02 1.53 -4.65
C MET A 58 -15.91 1.95 -3.46
N PRO A 59 -16.33 1.02 -2.59
CA PRO A 59 -17.12 1.37 -1.41
C PRO A 59 -16.42 2.39 -0.51
N PRO A 60 -17.14 3.35 0.11
CA PRO A 60 -16.57 4.37 1.00
C PRO A 60 -15.70 3.81 2.12
N ALA A 61 -16.09 2.68 2.69
CA ALA A 61 -15.32 2.00 3.74
C ALA A 61 -14.00 1.43 3.22
N GLU A 62 -13.97 0.96 1.97
CA GLU A 62 -12.75 0.46 1.34
C GLU A 62 -11.82 1.61 0.97
N ALA A 63 -12.36 2.70 0.42
CA ALA A 63 -11.61 3.93 0.16
C ALA A 63 -10.98 4.50 1.44
N ALA A 64 -11.76 4.60 2.52
CA ALA A 64 -11.25 5.05 3.81
C ALA A 64 -10.14 4.14 4.34
N ARG A 65 -10.30 2.81 4.25
CA ARG A 65 -9.26 1.84 4.66
C ARG A 65 -8.01 1.92 3.79
N LEU A 66 -8.16 2.16 2.49
CA LEU A 66 -7.05 2.30 1.55
C LEU A 66 -6.20 3.52 1.92
N LEU A 67 -6.85 4.67 2.17
CA LEU A 67 -6.18 5.93 2.49
C LEU A 67 -5.60 5.92 3.92
N THR A 68 -6.32 5.39 4.90
CA THR A 68 -5.89 5.41 6.33
C THR A 68 -5.06 4.20 6.76
N GLY A 69 -5.04 3.12 5.98
CA GLY A 69 -4.40 1.86 6.37
C GLY A 69 -2.87 1.96 6.47
N HIS A 70 -2.31 1.59 7.63
CA HIS A 70 -0.86 1.58 7.87
C HIS A 70 -0.16 0.25 7.52
N GLN A 71 -0.92 -0.83 7.30
CA GLN A 71 -0.35 -2.15 7.03
C GLN A 71 -0.19 -2.37 5.52
N TRP A 72 1.03 -2.69 5.13
CA TRP A 72 1.35 -3.28 3.82
C TRP A 72 0.57 -4.59 3.68
N ARG A 73 -0.23 -4.68 2.63
CA ARG A 73 -0.79 -5.92 2.13
C ARG A 73 -0.30 -6.07 0.70
N GLU A 74 -0.03 -7.28 0.27
CA GLU A 74 0.18 -7.57 -1.15
C GLU A 74 -0.98 -6.98 -1.97
N GLY A 75 -0.68 -6.30 -3.07
CA GLY A 75 -1.69 -5.59 -3.87
C GLY A 75 -2.08 -4.20 -3.33
N ALA A 76 -1.44 -3.66 -2.29
CA ALA A 76 -1.81 -2.35 -1.74
C ALA A 76 -1.30 -1.19 -2.60
N VAL A 77 -0.12 -1.32 -3.22
CA VAL A 77 0.45 -0.30 -4.11
C VAL A 77 -0.41 -0.23 -5.38
N GLU A 78 -0.71 -1.37 -5.97
CA GLU A 78 -1.50 -1.55 -7.19
C GLU A 78 -2.93 -0.99 -7.02
N ARG A 79 -3.53 -1.18 -5.83
CA ARG A 79 -4.83 -0.57 -5.51
C ARG A 79 -4.76 0.96 -5.41
N LEU A 80 -3.68 1.49 -4.85
CA LEU A 80 -3.45 2.94 -4.78
C LEU A 80 -3.16 3.53 -6.17
N GLU A 81 -2.40 2.83 -7.01
CA GLU A 81 -2.15 3.23 -8.39
C GLU A 81 -3.44 3.23 -9.22
N ALA A 82 -4.27 2.18 -9.11
CA ALA A 82 -5.57 2.16 -9.77
C ALA A 82 -6.50 3.28 -9.28
N ALA A 83 -6.45 3.63 -8.00
CA ALA A 83 -7.19 4.77 -7.44
C ALA A 83 -6.66 6.10 -7.99
N ALA A 84 -5.34 6.27 -8.07
CA ALA A 84 -4.69 7.45 -8.65
C ALA A 84 -5.04 7.60 -10.14
N ALA A 85 -5.00 6.51 -10.92
CA ALA A 85 -5.36 6.49 -12.33
C ALA A 85 -6.81 6.92 -12.58
N ARG A 86 -7.76 6.52 -11.71
CA ARG A 86 -9.17 6.97 -11.78
C ARG A 86 -9.32 8.47 -11.53
N LEU A 87 -8.43 9.05 -10.73
CA LEU A 87 -8.35 10.49 -10.54
C LEU A 87 -7.52 11.17 -11.65
N GLY A 88 -7.00 10.46 -12.65
CA GLY A 88 -6.16 11.03 -13.70
C GLY A 88 -4.75 11.41 -13.22
N LEU A 89 -4.34 10.94 -12.05
CA LEU A 89 -3.00 11.15 -11.52
C LEU A 89 -2.03 10.19 -12.22
N GLN A 90 -1.05 10.76 -12.90
CA GLN A 90 0.10 10.02 -13.42
C GLN A 90 1.10 9.82 -12.28
N VAL A 91 1.17 8.61 -11.78
CA VAL A 91 2.23 8.21 -10.85
C VAL A 91 3.40 7.81 -11.73
N PRO A 92 4.62 8.35 -11.53
CA PRO A 92 5.77 7.87 -12.27
C PRO A 92 5.88 6.37 -11.98
N GLU A 93 5.58 5.58 -13.00
CA GLU A 93 5.73 4.13 -12.98
C GLU A 93 7.15 3.87 -12.48
N ALA A 94 7.25 3.15 -11.37
CA ALA A 94 8.54 2.77 -10.84
C ALA A 94 9.15 1.83 -11.87
N ALA A 95 9.93 2.40 -12.80
CA ALA A 95 10.72 1.78 -13.85
C ALA A 95 10.44 0.27 -13.98
N SER A 96 9.42 -0.05 -14.77
CA SER A 96 9.36 -1.31 -15.49
C SER A 96 10.60 -1.34 -16.39
N GLU A 97 11.72 -1.84 -15.85
CA GLU A 97 12.87 -2.25 -16.65
C GLU A 97 12.41 -3.41 -17.56
N ASP A 98 12.68 -3.25 -18.86
CA ASP A 98 12.47 -4.18 -19.98
C ASP A 98 12.81 -5.65 -19.69
#